data_AF-A0A116PDJ2-F1
#
_entry.id   AF-A0A116PDJ2-F1
#
_cell.length_a   1.000
_cell.length_b   1.000
_cell.length_c   1.000
_cell.angle_alpha   90.00
_cell.angle_beta   90.00
_cell.angle_gamma   90.00
#
_symmetry.space_group_name_H-M   'P 1'
#
loop_
_entity.id
_entity.type
_entity.pdbx_description
1 polymer ?
#
loop_
_entity_poly.entity_id
_entity_poly.type
_entity_poly.pdbx_seq_one_letter_code
_entity_poly.pdbx_strand_id
1 'polypeptide(L)'
;MLENNLLEFDITGILGSEINQHIDFYNDEVEKAYTAIKNNDDNTALAILRALKSQLDREYKYFDSKRFRSFNNLNDAYSYVDGINRASRALVGAPNYRNMKSMLYDIQDYMTRSKYADNLYYGNIFALTVDNRLEEMTNQEYHSKAGKLLQTIREFYLRPGKGTAKECIKPSKGFSSKNLEPYIFKEYFAKYLR
;
A
#
# COMPACT_ATOMS: atom_id res chain seq x y z
N MET A 1 -2.51 -14.29 11.16
CA MET A 1 -1.47 -13.24 11.15
C MET A 1 -1.36 -12.75 9.73
N LEU A 2 -1.16 -11.44 9.53
CA LEU A 2 -0.93 -10.90 8.19
C LEU A 2 0.44 -11.37 7.68
N GLU A 3 0.52 -11.76 6.41
CA GLU A 3 1.78 -12.15 5.78
C GLU A 3 2.69 -10.93 5.61
N ASN A 4 2.12 -9.80 5.17
CA ASN A 4 2.75 -8.49 5.15
C ASN A 4 2.07 -7.56 6.15
N ASN A 5 2.83 -6.89 7.02
CA ASN A 5 2.23 -6.00 8.01
C ASN A 5 1.97 -4.58 7.48
N LEU A 6 2.27 -4.31 6.21
CA LEU A 6 2.12 -3.00 5.57
C LEU A 6 2.04 -3.16 4.05
N LEU A 7 1.09 -2.46 3.42
CA LEU A 7 0.92 -2.46 1.97
C LEU A 7 1.50 -1.17 1.38
N GLU A 8 2.70 -1.28 0.82
CA GLU A 8 3.49 -0.13 0.31
C GLU A 8 3.12 0.23 -1.14
N PHE A 9 1.89 0.70 -1.37
CA PHE A 9 1.35 0.92 -2.73
C PHE A 9 2.15 1.88 -3.62
N ASP A 10 2.97 2.78 -3.07
CA ASP A 10 3.81 3.68 -3.86
C ASP A 10 5.18 3.08 -4.21
N ILE A 11 5.56 1.97 -3.57
CA ILE A 11 6.82 1.24 -3.82
C ILE A 11 6.63 0.20 -4.90
N THR A 12 5.55 -0.58 -4.83
CA THR A 12 5.30 -1.72 -5.72
C THR A 12 3.81 -1.92 -5.98
N GLY A 13 3.51 -2.89 -6.84
CA GLY A 13 2.17 -3.40 -7.07
C GLY A 13 1.81 -4.45 -6.00
N ILE A 14 0.64 -4.32 -5.40
CA ILE A 14 0.11 -5.20 -4.36
C ILE A 14 -1.02 -6.03 -4.94
N LEU A 15 -0.99 -7.34 -4.73
CA LEU A 15 -2.03 -8.23 -5.24
C LEU A 15 -3.36 -7.98 -4.50
N GLY A 16 -4.47 -7.97 -5.22
CA GLY A 16 -5.80 -7.71 -4.62
C GLY A 16 -6.14 -8.68 -3.49
N SER A 17 -5.66 -9.92 -3.56
CA SER A 17 -5.82 -10.90 -2.49
C SER A 17 -5.08 -10.51 -1.21
N GLU A 18 -3.91 -9.87 -1.30
CA GLU A 18 -3.19 -9.35 -0.13
C GLU A 18 -3.97 -8.20 0.52
N ILE A 19 -4.54 -7.29 -0.28
CA ILE A 19 -5.40 -6.22 0.24
C ILE A 19 -6.63 -6.82 0.94
N ASN A 20 -7.24 -7.83 0.32
CA ASN A 20 -8.39 -8.54 0.89
C ASN A 20 -8.02 -9.24 2.21
N GLN A 21 -6.82 -9.82 2.34
CA GLN A 21 -6.34 -10.40 3.60
C GLN A 21 -6.27 -9.37 4.73
N HIS A 22 -5.83 -8.14 4.44
CA HIS A 22 -5.84 -7.07 5.43
C HIS A 22 -7.27 -6.70 5.85
N ILE A 23 -8.17 -6.54 4.90
CA ILE A 23 -9.58 -6.23 5.16
C ILE A 23 -10.24 -7.34 6.00
N ASP A 24 -9.99 -8.59 5.63
CA ASP A 24 -10.55 -9.76 6.32
C ASP A 24 -9.97 -9.89 7.72
N PHE A 25 -8.67 -9.64 7.92
CA PHE A 25 -8.07 -9.56 9.25
C PHE A 25 -8.79 -8.58 10.17
N TYR A 26 -9.05 -7.34 9.73
CA TYR A 26 -9.75 -6.36 10.57
C TYR A 26 -11.18 -6.79 10.90
N ASN A 27 -11.92 -7.29 9.91
CA ASN A 27 -13.30 -7.71 10.11
C ASN A 27 -13.40 -8.95 11.02
N ASP A 28 -12.57 -9.97 10.79
CA ASP A 28 -12.54 -11.21 11.58
C ASP A 28 -12.16 -10.93 13.04
N GLU A 29 -11.17 -10.07 13.29
CA GLU A 29 -10.76 -9.72 14.64
C GLU A 29 -11.84 -8.88 15.36
N VAL A 30 -12.54 -8.00 14.64
CA VAL A 30 -13.70 -7.29 15.22
C VAL A 30 -14.81 -8.29 15.60
N GLU A 31 -15.12 -9.26 14.75
CA GLU A 31 -16.11 -10.31 15.05
C GLU A 31 -15.70 -11.16 16.28
N LYS A 32 -14.42 -11.50 16.39
CA LYS A 32 -13.87 -12.19 17.59
C LYS A 32 -14.02 -11.33 18.84
N ALA A 33 -13.73 -10.03 18.76
CA ALA A 33 -13.90 -9.12 19.89
C ALA A 33 -15.37 -9.03 20.33
N TYR A 34 -16.32 -8.93 19.39
CA TYR A 34 -17.74 -8.96 19.72
C TYR A 34 -18.20 -10.30 20.33
N THR A 35 -17.63 -11.42 19.87
CA THR A 35 -17.89 -12.73 20.45
C THR A 35 -17.39 -12.82 21.89
N ALA A 36 -16.19 -12.31 22.17
CA ALA A 36 -15.64 -12.25 23.53
C ALA A 36 -16.52 -11.39 24.46
N ILE A 37 -16.97 -10.22 23.99
CA ILE A 37 -17.94 -9.36 24.71
C ILE A 37 -19.22 -10.13 25.04
N LYS A 38 -19.78 -10.87 24.08
CA LYS A 38 -21.01 -11.66 24.28
C LYS A 38 -20.82 -12.74 25.34
N ASN A 39 -19.60 -13.25 25.48
CA ASN A 39 -19.24 -14.26 26.48
C ASN A 39 -18.80 -13.66 27.83
N ASN A 40 -18.95 -12.34 28.03
CA ASN A 40 -18.47 -11.60 29.20
C ASN A 40 -16.94 -11.66 29.40
N ASP A 41 -16.17 -11.87 28.32
CA ASP A 41 -14.71 -11.84 28.33
C ASP A 41 -14.19 -10.50 27.76
N ASP A 42 -14.43 -9.44 28.51
CA ASP A 42 -14.03 -8.08 28.13
C ASP A 42 -12.50 -7.90 28.08
N ASN A 43 -11.74 -8.73 28.82
CA ASN A 43 -10.28 -8.70 28.79
C ASN A 43 -9.75 -9.11 27.41
N THR A 44 -10.27 -10.22 26.86
CA THR A 44 -9.90 -10.69 25.52
C THR A 44 -10.33 -9.68 24.45
N ALA A 45 -11.55 -9.15 24.53
CA ALA A 45 -12.04 -8.14 23.60
C ALA A 45 -11.15 -6.88 23.59
N LEU A 46 -10.74 -6.41 24.78
CA LEU A 46 -9.87 -5.25 24.91
C LEU A 46 -8.45 -5.52 24.38
N ALA A 47 -7.93 -6.73 24.58
CA ALA A 47 -6.65 -7.15 24.02
C ALA A 47 -6.67 -7.14 22.48
N ILE A 48 -7.74 -7.68 21.88
CA ILE A 48 -7.95 -7.66 20.42
C ILE A 48 -8.02 -6.22 19.91
N LEU A 49 -8.82 -5.35 20.54
CA LEU A 49 -8.92 -3.95 20.14
C LEU A 49 -7.57 -3.22 20.20
N ARG A 50 -6.73 -3.49 21.20
CA ARG A 50 -5.38 -2.91 21.28
C ARG A 50 -4.49 -3.36 20.12
N ALA A 51 -4.57 -4.64 19.74
CA ALA A 51 -3.84 -5.17 18.59
C ALA A 51 -4.32 -4.53 17.29
N LEU A 52 -5.64 -4.45 17.08
CA LEU A 52 -6.24 -3.80 15.90
C LEU A 52 -5.81 -2.33 15.79
N LYS A 53 -5.88 -1.57 16.90
CA LYS A 53 -5.44 -0.18 16.92
C LYS A 53 -3.96 -0.06 16.58
N SER A 54 -3.11 -0.93 17.13
CA SER A 54 -1.68 -0.89 16.85
C SER A 54 -1.37 -1.13 15.38
N GLN A 55 -2.10 -2.04 14.72
CA GLN A 55 -1.96 -2.29 13.29
C GLN A 55 -2.50 -1.10 12.46
N LEU A 56 -3.67 -0.54 12.80
CA LEU A 56 -4.20 0.67 12.17
C LEU A 56 -3.23 1.85 12.26
N ASP A 57 -2.66 2.10 13.43
CA ASP A 57 -1.72 3.21 13.64
C ASP A 57 -0.45 3.04 12.80
N ARG A 58 0.00 1.79 12.58
CA ARG A 58 1.16 1.48 11.73
C ARG A 58 0.87 1.81 10.27
N GLU A 59 -0.25 1.33 9.74
CA GLU A 59 -0.65 1.59 8.36
C GLU A 59 -0.98 3.07 8.14
N TYR A 60 -1.71 3.69 9.06
CA TYR A 60 -2.00 5.13 9.04
C TYR A 60 -0.72 5.98 8.99
N LYS A 61 0.27 5.66 9.84
CA LYS A 61 1.54 6.41 9.85
C LYS A 61 2.24 6.37 8.49
N TYR A 62 2.15 5.25 7.78
CA TYR A 62 2.70 5.14 6.44
C TYR A 62 1.90 5.97 5.43
N PHE A 63 0.57 5.82 5.42
CA PHE A 63 -0.31 6.51 4.49
C PHE A 63 -0.38 8.03 4.73
N ASP A 64 -0.14 8.50 5.96
CA ASP A 64 -0.01 9.93 6.27
C ASP A 64 1.40 10.48 5.97
N SER A 65 2.34 9.66 5.50
CA SER A 65 3.66 10.17 5.11
C SER A 65 3.56 11.14 3.92
N LYS A 66 4.43 12.15 3.89
CA LYS A 66 4.48 13.13 2.78
C LYS A 66 4.71 12.43 1.43
N ARG A 67 5.54 11.38 1.44
CA ARG A 67 5.86 10.57 0.26
C ARG A 67 4.60 9.89 -0.27
N PHE A 68 3.91 9.13 0.57
CA PHE A 68 2.73 8.38 0.19
C PHE A 68 1.59 9.31 -0.26
N ARG A 69 1.31 10.38 0.51
CA ARG A 69 0.29 11.39 0.12
C ARG A 69 0.54 11.97 -1.27
N SER A 70 1.80 12.02 -1.68
CA SER A 70 2.20 12.46 -3.00
C SER A 70 1.78 11.47 -4.10
N PHE A 71 1.77 10.18 -3.82
CA PHE A 71 1.35 9.11 -4.72
C PHE A 71 -0.16 8.84 -4.66
N ASN A 72 -0.78 9.00 -3.48
CA ASN A 72 -2.14 8.53 -3.20
C ASN A 72 -3.22 9.00 -4.19
N ASN A 73 -3.09 10.20 -4.77
CA ASN A 73 -4.03 10.69 -5.78
C ASN A 73 -4.03 9.88 -7.09
N LEU A 74 -3.02 9.04 -7.29
CA LEU A 74 -2.83 8.15 -8.43
C LEU A 74 -3.08 6.68 -8.05
N ASN A 75 -3.35 6.39 -6.77
CA ASN A 75 -3.52 5.05 -6.27
C ASN A 75 -4.92 4.51 -6.57
N ASP A 76 -5.00 3.41 -7.31
CA ASP A 76 -6.24 2.70 -7.63
C ASP A 76 -6.80 1.89 -6.44
N ALA A 77 -6.01 1.69 -5.38
CA ALA A 77 -6.46 1.17 -4.08
C ALA A 77 -6.81 2.27 -3.06
N TYR A 78 -7.18 3.46 -3.51
CA TYR A 78 -7.52 4.60 -2.64
C TYR A 78 -8.56 4.26 -1.56
N SER A 79 -9.59 3.47 -1.87
CA SER A 79 -10.65 3.14 -0.91
C SER A 79 -10.13 2.41 0.34
N TYR A 80 -9.19 1.46 0.18
CA TYR A 80 -8.54 0.80 1.30
C TYR A 80 -7.78 1.80 2.18
N VAL A 81 -7.00 2.67 1.55
CA VAL A 81 -6.22 3.72 2.24
C VAL A 81 -7.14 4.68 2.98
N ASP A 82 -8.25 5.11 2.37
CA ASP A 82 -9.25 5.96 3.01
C ASP A 82 -9.88 5.27 4.22
N GLY A 83 -10.24 3.98 4.10
CA GLY A 83 -10.74 3.17 5.21
C GLY A 83 -9.79 3.13 6.41
N ILE A 84 -8.51 2.80 6.17
CA ILE A 84 -7.46 2.82 7.22
C ILE A 84 -7.35 4.20 7.88
N ASN A 85 -7.31 5.27 7.07
CA ASN A 85 -7.18 6.63 7.58
C ASN A 85 -8.37 7.07 8.43
N ARG A 86 -9.59 6.72 8.02
CA ARG A 86 -10.81 7.07 8.77
C ARG A 86 -10.94 6.24 10.04
N ALA A 87 -10.71 4.93 9.97
CA ALA A 87 -10.69 4.06 11.14
C ALA A 87 -9.67 4.56 12.18
N SER A 88 -8.42 4.80 11.77
CA SER A 88 -7.38 5.28 12.69
C SER A 88 -7.75 6.62 13.35
N ARG A 89 -8.33 7.57 12.59
CA ARG A 89 -8.75 8.88 13.11
C ARG A 89 -9.96 8.82 14.04
N ALA A 90 -10.86 7.87 13.85
CA ALA A 90 -12.02 7.65 14.72
C ALA A 90 -11.59 7.08 16.09
N LEU A 91 -10.49 6.33 16.15
CA LEU A 91 -9.94 5.72 17.36
C LEU A 91 -9.17 6.71 18.24
N VAL A 92 -9.85 7.76 18.71
CA VAL A 92 -9.27 8.80 19.57
C VAL A 92 -9.00 8.26 20.98
N GLY A 93 -7.74 8.37 21.41
CA GLY A 93 -7.31 7.98 22.76
C GLY A 93 -6.98 6.49 22.90
N ALA A 94 -6.73 6.07 24.14
CA ALA A 94 -6.37 4.69 24.43
C ALA A 94 -7.61 3.78 24.50
N PRO A 95 -7.54 2.55 23.93
CA PRO A 95 -8.57 1.54 24.12
C PRO A 95 -8.82 1.23 25.59
N ASN A 96 -10.09 1.25 26.00
CA ASN A 96 -10.54 0.91 27.35
C ASN A 96 -11.98 0.36 27.32
N TYR A 97 -12.44 -0.21 28.43
CA TYR A 97 -13.77 -0.84 28.50
C TYR A 97 -14.94 0.09 28.13
N ARG A 98 -14.81 1.40 28.39
CA ARG A 98 -15.87 2.38 28.12
C ARG A 98 -16.03 2.68 26.63
N ASN A 99 -14.93 2.76 25.88
CA ASN A 99 -14.95 3.10 24.46
C ASN A 99 -14.83 1.88 23.52
N MET A 100 -14.57 0.69 24.06
CA MET A 100 -14.27 -0.52 23.30
C MET A 100 -15.31 -0.83 22.20
N LYS A 101 -16.60 -0.86 22.55
CA LYS A 101 -17.67 -1.16 21.58
C LYS A 101 -17.76 -0.12 20.47
N SER A 102 -17.61 1.17 20.81
CA SER A 102 -17.62 2.25 19.82
C SER A 102 -16.45 2.14 18.87
N MET A 103 -15.24 1.91 19.40
CA MET A 103 -14.05 1.77 18.56
C MET A 103 -14.13 0.55 17.65
N LEU A 104 -14.62 -0.60 18.14
CA LEU A 104 -14.83 -1.78 17.30
C LEU A 104 -15.84 -1.53 16.17
N TYR A 105 -16.90 -0.78 16.46
CA TYR A 105 -17.88 -0.36 15.45
C TYR A 105 -17.24 0.53 14.39
N ASP A 106 -16.45 1.54 14.79
CA ASP A 106 -15.76 2.43 13.87
C ASP A 106 -14.80 1.66 12.93
N ILE A 107 -14.05 0.68 13.46
CA ILE A 107 -13.19 -0.18 12.62
C ILE A 107 -14.04 -0.93 11.60
N GLN A 108 -15.12 -1.56 12.02
CA GLN A 108 -15.98 -2.34 11.11
C GLN A 108 -16.61 -1.48 10.01
N ASP A 109 -17.06 -0.27 10.36
CA ASP A 109 -17.73 0.65 9.44
C ASP A 109 -16.77 1.16 8.35
N TYR A 110 -15.55 1.55 8.74
CA TYR A 110 -14.56 2.05 7.78
C TYR A 110 -13.82 0.96 7.02
N MET A 111 -13.78 -0.27 7.53
CA MET A 111 -13.29 -1.44 6.81
C MET A 111 -14.40 -2.12 5.98
N THR A 112 -15.41 -1.34 5.56
CA THR A 112 -16.49 -1.79 4.68
C THR A 112 -15.92 -2.46 3.43
N ARG A 113 -16.55 -3.59 3.05
CA ARG A 113 -16.05 -4.63 2.13
C ARG A 113 -15.79 -4.15 0.69
N SER A 114 -14.84 -3.24 0.51
CA SER A 114 -14.22 -2.98 -0.78
C SER A 114 -13.41 -4.22 -1.12
N LYS A 115 -13.97 -5.10 -1.96
CA LYS A 115 -13.25 -6.30 -2.40
C LYS A 115 -12.47 -5.97 -3.67
N TYR A 116 -11.20 -6.34 -3.63
CA TYR A 116 -10.27 -6.21 -4.74
C TYR A 116 -10.27 -7.51 -5.53
N ALA A 117 -10.02 -7.45 -6.84
CA ALA A 117 -9.91 -8.67 -7.63
C ALA A 117 -8.62 -9.39 -7.27
N ASP A 118 -8.75 -10.64 -6.82
CA ASP A 118 -7.64 -11.40 -6.21
C ASP A 118 -6.42 -11.57 -7.14
N ASN A 119 -6.62 -11.52 -8.45
CA ASN A 119 -5.59 -11.74 -9.46
C ASN A 119 -5.07 -10.46 -10.12
N LEU A 120 -5.49 -9.28 -9.65
CA LEU A 120 -5.02 -7.99 -10.17
C LEU A 120 -4.07 -7.33 -9.18
N TYR A 121 -3.08 -6.63 -9.71
CA TYR A 121 -2.19 -5.78 -8.92
C TYR A 121 -2.72 -4.35 -8.87
N TYR A 122 -2.57 -3.72 -7.71
CA TYR A 122 -2.97 -2.35 -7.41
C TYR A 122 -1.76 -1.55 -6.87
N GLY A 123 -1.81 -0.23 -6.91
CA GLY A 123 -0.70 0.65 -6.54
C GLY A 123 0.31 0.82 -7.68
N ASN A 124 1.60 0.76 -7.36
CA ASN A 124 2.67 1.05 -8.32
C ASN A 124 3.03 -0.17 -9.16
N ILE A 125 2.10 -0.61 -10.01
CA ILE A 125 2.26 -1.76 -10.91
C ILE A 125 3.45 -1.60 -11.87
N PHE A 126 3.82 -0.35 -12.19
CA PHE A 126 4.96 -0.04 -13.04
C PHE A 126 6.28 -0.35 -12.34
N ALA A 127 6.41 -0.05 -11.04
CA ALA A 127 7.58 -0.43 -10.25
C ALA A 127 7.71 -1.95 -10.13
N LEU A 128 6.60 -2.66 -9.87
CA LEU A 128 6.59 -4.12 -9.87
C LEU A 128 7.07 -4.69 -11.22
N THR A 129 6.57 -4.14 -12.33
CA THR A 129 6.95 -4.57 -13.68
C THR A 129 8.45 -4.34 -13.95
N VAL A 130 9.02 -3.25 -13.44
CA VAL A 130 10.46 -2.97 -13.53
C VAL A 130 11.26 -3.98 -12.71
N ASP A 131 10.86 -4.25 -11.47
CA ASP A 131 11.55 -5.19 -10.58
C ASP A 131 11.54 -6.60 -11.16
N ASN A 132 10.36 -7.11 -11.57
CA ASN A 132 10.24 -8.42 -12.21
C ASN A 132 11.13 -8.53 -13.45
N ARG A 133 11.13 -7.51 -14.31
CA ARG A 133 11.96 -7.53 -15.52
C ARG A 133 13.45 -7.53 -15.20
N LEU A 134 13.89 -6.82 -14.17
CA LEU A 134 15.28 -6.79 -13.74
C LEU A 134 15.73 -8.14 -13.15
N GLU A 135 14.85 -8.84 -12.44
CA GLU A 135 15.12 -10.18 -11.88
C GLU A 135 15.24 -11.26 -12.96
N GLU A 136 14.45 -11.16 -14.03
CA GLU A 136 14.49 -12.09 -15.16
C GLU A 136 15.70 -11.88 -16.10
N MET A 137 16.38 -10.73 -16.01
CA MET A 137 17.48 -10.39 -16.91
C MET A 137 18.71 -11.27 -16.67
N THR A 138 19.33 -11.71 -17.76
CA THR A 138 20.69 -12.25 -17.71
C THR A 138 21.69 -11.17 -17.30
N ASN A 139 22.87 -11.58 -16.82
CA ASN A 139 23.94 -10.63 -16.48
C ASN A 139 24.32 -9.71 -17.66
N GLN A 140 24.25 -10.21 -18.90
CA GLN A 140 24.53 -9.41 -20.10
C GLN A 140 23.41 -8.36 -20.35
N GLU A 141 22.15 -8.74 -20.21
CA GLU A 141 21.02 -7.82 -20.35
C GLU A 141 21.01 -6.76 -19.25
N TYR A 142 21.31 -7.14 -18.01
CA TYR A 142 21.39 -6.23 -16.86
C TYR A 142 22.40 -5.10 -17.10
N HIS A 143 23.55 -5.42 -17.69
CA HIS A 143 24.60 -4.45 -18.02
C HIS A 143 24.39 -3.72 -19.36
N SER A 144 23.35 -4.08 -20.13
CA SER A 144 23.00 -3.42 -21.39
C SER A 144 22.42 -2.02 -21.17
N LYS A 145 22.21 -1.27 -22.26
CA LYS A 145 21.52 0.04 -22.19
C LYS A 145 20.11 -0.08 -21.61
N ALA A 146 19.38 -1.16 -21.93
CA ALA A 146 18.03 -1.39 -21.45
C ALA A 146 18.02 -1.72 -19.95
N GLY A 147 18.91 -2.61 -19.51
CA GLY A 147 19.07 -2.95 -18.09
C GLY A 147 19.44 -1.74 -17.24
N LYS A 148 20.36 -0.89 -17.72
CA LYS A 148 20.71 0.37 -17.05
C LYS A 148 19.54 1.35 -16.96
N LEU A 149 18.73 1.46 -18.02
CA LEU A 149 17.53 2.31 -17.99
C LEU A 149 16.52 1.82 -16.94
N LEU A 150 16.25 0.50 -16.88
CA LEU A 150 15.34 -0.06 -15.89
C LEU A 150 15.85 0.14 -14.45
N GLN A 151 17.15 0.03 -14.22
CA GLN A 151 17.76 0.35 -12.92
C GLN A 151 17.51 1.82 -12.54
N THR A 152 17.68 2.77 -13.46
CA THR A 152 17.38 4.19 -13.18
C THR A 152 15.89 4.43 -12.92
N ILE A 153 15.00 3.73 -13.63
CA ILE A 153 13.55 3.81 -13.37
C ILE A 153 13.21 3.24 -11.98
N ARG A 154 13.82 2.11 -11.59
CA ARG A 154 13.69 1.54 -10.24
C ARG A 154 14.12 2.53 -9.17
N GLU A 155 15.26 3.20 -9.36
CA GLU A 155 15.75 4.23 -8.45
C GLU A 155 14.77 5.40 -8.32
N PHE A 156 14.12 5.80 -9.41
CA PHE A 156 13.05 6.80 -9.37
C PHE A 156 11.87 6.34 -8.51
N TYR A 157 11.36 5.12 -8.69
CA TYR A 157 10.23 4.64 -7.88
C TYR A 157 10.59 4.47 -6.40
N LEU A 158 11.81 4.02 -6.09
CA LEU A 158 12.30 3.92 -4.72
C LEU A 158 12.49 5.29 -4.05
N ARG A 159 12.91 6.31 -4.82
CA ARG A 159 13.15 7.68 -4.34
C ARG A 159 12.65 8.72 -5.36
N PRO A 160 11.33 8.95 -5.40
CA PRO A 160 10.73 9.84 -6.41
C PRO A 160 11.16 11.29 -6.20
N GLY A 161 11.75 11.90 -7.21
CA GLY A 161 12.29 13.25 -7.14
C GLY A 161 12.63 13.83 -8.51
N LYS A 162 12.81 15.15 -8.58
CA LYS A 162 13.18 15.85 -9.83
C LYS A 162 14.52 15.40 -10.39
N GLY A 163 15.48 15.06 -9.52
CA GLY A 163 16.78 14.51 -9.92
C GLY A 163 16.65 13.14 -10.56
N THR A 164 16.07 12.18 -9.84
CA THR A 164 15.88 10.79 -10.30
C THR A 164 14.98 10.71 -11.55
N ALA A 165 13.95 11.56 -11.65
CA ALA A 165 13.13 11.67 -12.85
C ALA A 165 13.93 12.16 -14.07
N LYS A 166 14.84 13.14 -13.89
CA LYS A 166 15.71 13.64 -14.97
C LYS A 166 16.74 12.61 -15.41
N GLU A 167 17.26 11.80 -14.47
CA GLU A 167 18.21 10.72 -14.76
C GLU A 167 17.61 9.69 -15.71
N CYS A 168 16.28 9.48 -15.69
CA CYS A 168 15.58 8.59 -16.63
C CYS A 168 15.52 9.12 -18.08
N ILE A 169 15.69 10.42 -18.32
CA ILE A 169 15.49 11.05 -19.64
C ILE A 169 16.61 10.70 -20.62
N LYS A 170 17.88 10.75 -20.19
CA LYS A 170 19.00 10.52 -21.10
C LYS A 170 19.08 9.04 -21.54
N PRO A 171 18.96 8.04 -20.65
CA PRO A 171 19.02 6.63 -21.02
C PRO A 171 17.80 6.16 -21.82
N SER A 172 16.65 6.85 -21.72
CA SER A 172 15.46 6.53 -22.52
C SER A 172 15.57 6.95 -23.98
N LYS A 173 16.52 7.83 -24.33
CA LYS A 173 16.79 8.21 -25.73
C LYS A 173 17.24 6.98 -26.54
N GLY A 174 16.49 6.66 -27.59
CA GLY A 174 16.75 5.50 -28.45
C GLY A 174 15.84 4.31 -28.18
N PHE A 175 14.95 4.39 -27.20
CA PHE A 175 13.84 3.45 -27.02
C PHE A 175 12.56 4.02 -27.62
N SER A 176 11.75 3.15 -28.24
CA SER A 176 10.41 3.53 -28.69
C SER A 176 9.49 3.73 -27.48
N SER A 177 8.47 4.58 -27.62
CA SER A 177 7.45 4.78 -26.58
C SER A 177 6.76 3.47 -26.18
N LYS A 178 6.44 2.62 -27.15
CA LYS A 178 5.81 1.31 -26.95
C LYS A 178 6.66 0.37 -26.08
N ASN A 179 7.99 0.45 -26.19
CA ASN A 179 8.89 -0.39 -25.40
C ASN A 179 9.01 0.07 -23.94
N LEU A 180 8.71 1.35 -23.65
CA LEU A 180 8.81 1.93 -22.31
C LEU A 180 7.48 1.98 -21.56
N GLU A 181 6.37 1.89 -22.28
CA GLU A 181 5.02 1.99 -21.73
C GLU A 181 4.77 1.09 -20.50
N PRO A 182 5.20 -0.19 -20.46
CA PRO A 182 4.98 -1.05 -19.28
C PRO A 182 5.72 -0.58 -18.01
N TYR A 183 6.76 0.23 -18.15
CA TYR A 183 7.68 0.58 -17.06
C TYR A 183 7.50 2.01 -16.57
N ILE A 184 6.74 2.85 -17.28
CA ILE A 184 6.65 4.30 -17.02
C ILE A 184 5.24 4.69 -16.60
N PHE A 185 5.08 5.02 -15.33
CA PHE A 185 3.90 5.70 -14.82
C PHE A 185 3.95 7.19 -15.21
N LYS A 186 3.43 7.52 -16.40
CA LYS A 186 3.57 8.84 -17.03
C LYS A 186 3.13 9.99 -16.12
N GLU A 187 1.98 9.85 -15.46
CA GLU A 187 1.40 10.84 -14.56
C GLU A 187 2.33 11.10 -13.37
N TYR A 188 2.91 10.02 -12.81
CA TYR A 188 3.80 10.13 -11.67
C TYR A 188 5.14 10.77 -12.05
N PHE A 189 5.73 10.38 -13.18
CA PHE A 189 6.93 11.04 -13.72
C PHE A 189 6.69 12.52 -14.02
N ALA A 190 5.57 12.84 -14.68
CA ALA A 190 5.23 14.21 -15.08
C ALA A 190 5.16 15.16 -13.88
N LYS A 191 4.74 14.67 -12.72
CA LYS A 191 4.71 15.43 -11.47
C LYS A 191 6.08 15.98 -11.07
N TYR A 192 7.16 15.22 -11.27
CA TYR A 192 8.51 15.58 -10.85
C TYR A 192 9.32 16.31 -11.93
N LEU A 193 8.87 16.29 -13.17
CA LEU A 193 9.51 16.95 -14.31
C LEU A 193 8.99 18.37 -14.58
N ARG A 194 7.93 18.79 -13.89
CA ARG A 194 7.45 20.18 -13.89
C ARG A 194 8.44 21.15 -13.22
#